data_AF-A0A2S7PSS8-F1
#
_entry.id   AF-A0A2S7PSS8-F1
#
_cell.length_a   1.000
_cell.length_b   1.000
_cell.length_c   1.000
_cell.angle_alpha   90.00
_cell.angle_beta   90.00
_cell.angle_gamma   90.00
#
_symmetry.space_group_name_H-M   'P 1'
#
loop_
_entity.id
_entity.type
_entity.pdbx_description
1 polymer ?
#
loop_
_entity_poly.entity_id
_entity_poly.type
_entity_poly.pdbx_seq_one_letter_code
_entity_poly.pdbx_strand_id
1 'polypeptide(L)'
;MPLYHFATTALPADTIAPEMSDSNAATALKSDARFTHQDLSAGACVDEEIMGRYIAYLVGIGFMPSPTAAGASGAKNLPDIKISPEQKIALLRVGGRGALV
;
A
#
# COMPACT_ATOMS: atom_id res chain seq x y z
N MET A 1 -13.08 29.75 5.22
CA MET A 1 -13.32 28.49 4.47
C MET A 1 -12.47 27.37 5.07
N PRO A 2 -12.96 26.64 6.09
CA PRO A 2 -12.15 25.66 6.83
C PRO A 2 -11.59 24.54 5.94
N LEU A 3 -12.40 24.04 5.00
CA LEU A 3 -12.01 22.97 4.06
C LEU A 3 -10.97 23.43 3.02
N TYR A 4 -11.05 24.66 2.53
CA TYR A 4 -10.07 25.20 1.58
C TYR A 4 -8.68 25.31 2.24
N HIS A 5 -8.60 25.80 3.47
CA HIS A 5 -7.34 25.85 4.21
C HIS A 5 -6.81 24.44 4.53
N PHE A 6 -7.66 23.50 4.92
CA PHE A 6 -7.24 22.11 5.15
C PHE A 6 -6.55 21.47 3.92
N ALA A 7 -6.96 21.83 2.70
CA ALA A 7 -6.39 21.29 1.46
C ALA A 7 -5.20 22.09 0.89
N THR A 8 -5.04 23.36 1.26
CA THR A 8 -4.09 24.28 0.59
C THR A 8 -3.02 24.87 1.51
N THR A 9 -3.17 24.70 2.83
CA THR A 9 -2.17 25.16 3.81
C THR A 9 -1.54 23.98 4.53
N ALA A 10 -0.36 24.19 5.11
CA ALA A 10 0.24 23.20 6.00
C ALA A 10 -0.75 22.81 7.11
N LEU A 11 -0.73 21.53 7.48
CA LEU A 11 -1.51 21.03 8.62
C LEU A 11 -1.09 21.78 9.88
N PRO A 12 -2.03 22.12 10.79
CA PRO A 12 -1.66 22.65 12.10
C PRO A 12 -0.62 21.75 12.76
N ALA A 13 0.38 22.34 13.42
CA ALA A 13 1.50 21.57 14.02
C ALA A 13 0.99 20.45 14.96
N ASP A 14 -0.09 20.73 15.69
CA ASP A 14 -0.72 19.79 16.64
C ASP A 14 -1.47 18.63 15.96
N THR A 15 -1.61 18.66 14.64
CA THR A 15 -2.19 17.59 13.82
C THR A 15 -1.13 16.78 13.06
N ILE A 16 0.13 17.20 13.13
CA ILE A 16 1.24 16.42 12.60
C ILE A 16 1.58 15.36 13.65
N ALA A 17 1.55 14.09 13.25
CA ALA A 17 1.95 13.01 14.14
C ALA A 17 3.40 13.28 14.61
N PRO A 18 3.68 13.15 15.91
CA PRO A 18 5.05 13.30 16.39
C PRO A 18 5.93 12.20 15.80
N GLU A 19 7.24 12.49 15.69
CA GLU A 19 8.23 11.46 15.38
C GLU A 19 8.13 10.34 16.42
N MET A 20 7.76 9.14 15.97
CA MET A 20 7.49 8.01 16.84
C MET A 20 8.68 7.05 16.80
N SER A 21 9.24 6.75 17.97
CA SER A 21 10.31 5.76 18.07
C SER A 21 9.78 4.34 17.82
N ASP A 22 10.53 3.56 17.05
CA ASP A 22 10.25 2.17 16.73
C ASP A 22 10.96 1.18 17.67
N SER A 23 11.60 1.64 18.75
CA SER A 23 12.44 0.81 19.65
C SER A 23 11.72 -0.43 20.19
N ASN A 24 10.43 -0.28 20.51
CA ASN A 24 9.59 -1.37 20.99
C ASN A 24 9.30 -2.40 19.88
N ALA A 25 9.04 -1.94 18.65
CA ALA A 25 8.81 -2.82 17.51
C ALA A 25 10.09 -3.59 17.15
N ALA A 26 11.24 -2.90 17.11
CA ALA A 26 12.52 -3.54 16.87
C ALA A 26 12.85 -4.60 17.94
N THR A 27 12.61 -4.29 19.22
CA THR A 27 12.82 -5.24 20.32
C THR A 27 11.91 -6.47 20.20
N ALA A 28 10.62 -6.26 19.90
CA ALA A 28 9.67 -7.34 19.73
C ALA A 28 10.06 -8.26 18.55
N LEU A 29 10.37 -7.69 17.39
CA LEU A 29 10.77 -8.45 16.20
C LEU A 29 12.08 -9.22 16.42
N LYS A 30 13.03 -8.64 17.15
CA LYS A 30 14.28 -9.33 17.50
C LYS A 30 14.04 -10.52 18.43
N SER A 31 13.09 -10.41 19.35
CA SER A 31 12.71 -11.51 20.24
C SER A 31 11.95 -12.63 19.50
N ASP A 32 11.20 -12.27 18.46
CA ASP A 32 10.40 -13.19 17.67
C ASP A 32 11.25 -14.11 16.77
N ALA A 33 12.47 -13.68 16.43
CA ALA A 33 13.44 -14.48 15.67
C ALA A 33 13.71 -15.88 16.29
N ARG A 34 13.48 -16.05 17.60
CA ARG A 34 13.50 -17.35 18.29
C ARG A 34 12.49 -18.35 17.71
N PHE A 35 11.33 -17.86 17.27
CA PHE A 35 10.21 -18.68 16.81
C PHE A 35 10.15 -18.76 15.28
N THR A 36 10.45 -17.65 14.60
CA THR A 36 10.36 -17.55 13.13
C THR A 36 11.68 -17.86 12.42
N HIS A 37 12.79 -17.91 13.15
CA HIS A 37 14.15 -18.03 12.61
C HIS A 37 14.54 -16.90 11.65
N GLN A 38 13.87 -15.74 11.73
CA GLN A 38 14.13 -14.56 10.91
C GLN A 38 14.24 -13.32 11.80
N ASP A 39 15.30 -12.52 11.62
CA ASP A 39 15.42 -11.22 12.27
C ASP A 39 14.91 -10.12 11.33
N LEU A 40 13.73 -9.59 11.64
CA LEU A 40 13.10 -8.50 10.90
C LEU A 40 13.17 -7.16 11.67
N SER A 41 13.98 -7.07 12.72
CA SER A 41 14.04 -5.88 13.59
C SER A 41 14.57 -4.62 12.91
N ALA A 42 15.27 -4.76 11.78
CA ALA A 42 15.67 -3.64 10.92
C ALA A 42 14.54 -3.16 9.98
N GLY A 43 13.36 -3.76 10.08
CA GLY A 43 12.22 -3.51 9.20
C GLY A 43 12.21 -4.43 7.98
N ALA A 44 11.01 -4.89 7.61
CA ALA A 44 10.75 -5.49 6.32
C ALA A 44 10.29 -4.38 5.37
N CYS A 45 11.19 -3.87 4.54
CA CYS A 45 10.85 -2.80 3.60
C CYS A 45 9.89 -3.31 2.52
N VAL A 46 9.07 -2.41 1.97
CA VAL A 46 8.33 -2.67 0.73
C VAL A 46 9.27 -2.38 -0.42
N ASP A 47 9.79 -3.42 -1.06
CA ASP A 47 10.60 -3.27 -2.26
C ASP A 47 9.73 -2.96 -3.50
N GLU A 48 10.38 -2.67 -4.62
CA GLU A 48 9.69 -2.37 -5.88
C GLU A 48 8.84 -3.55 -6.38
N GLU A 49 9.21 -4.79 -6.07
CA GLU A 49 8.46 -5.97 -6.50
C GLU A 49 7.13 -6.07 -5.73
N ILE A 50 7.19 -5.95 -4.41
CA ILE A 50 6.01 -5.93 -3.53
C ILE A 50 5.11 -4.75 -3.91
N MET A 51 5.71 -3.57 -4.14
CA MET A 51 4.98 -2.39 -4.59
C MET A 51 4.26 -2.66 -5.92
N GLY A 52 4.95 -3.25 -6.89
CA GLY A 52 4.37 -3.62 -8.18
C GLY A 52 3.17 -4.56 -8.04
N ARG A 53 3.25 -5.55 -7.14
CA ARG A 53 2.15 -6.49 -6.87
C ARG A 53 0.93 -5.77 -6.28
N TYR A 54 1.13 -4.85 -5.34
CA TYR A 54 0.02 -4.07 -4.78
C TYR A 54 -0.65 -3.17 -5.83
N ILE A 55 0.15 -2.49 -6.67
CA ILE A 55 -0.39 -1.65 -7.74
C ILE A 55 -1.15 -2.52 -8.76
N ALA A 56 -0.58 -3.65 -9.17
CA ALA A 56 -1.24 -4.60 -10.06
C ALA A 56 -2.59 -5.06 -9.50
N TYR A 57 -2.65 -5.35 -8.19
CA TYR A 57 -3.89 -5.73 -7.51
C TYR A 57 -4.94 -4.63 -7.57
N LEU A 58 -4.57 -3.41 -7.20
CA LEU A 58 -5.48 -2.27 -7.20
C LEU A 58 -6.01 -1.95 -8.60
N VAL A 59 -5.18 -2.09 -9.64
CA VAL A 59 -5.61 -1.99 -11.04
C VAL A 59 -6.53 -3.17 -11.41
N GLY A 60 -6.17 -4.39 -11.03
CA GLY A 60 -6.91 -5.61 -11.35
C GLY A 60 -8.32 -5.67 -10.75
N ILE A 61 -8.55 -5.01 -9.61
CA ILE A 61 -9.87 -4.85 -8.97
C ILE A 61 -10.58 -3.55 -9.38
N GLY A 62 -10.01 -2.75 -10.29
CA GLY A 62 -10.62 -1.51 -10.77
C GLY A 62 -10.63 -0.35 -9.77
N PHE A 63 -9.80 -0.41 -8.72
CA PHE A 63 -9.65 0.69 -7.75
C PHE A 63 -8.83 1.85 -8.33
N MET A 64 -7.85 1.55 -9.19
CA MET A 64 -7.06 2.54 -9.94
C MET A 64 -7.11 2.25 -11.45
N PRO A 65 -7.02 3.28 -12.31
CA PRO A 65 -6.81 3.07 -13.73
C PRO A 65 -5.42 2.48 -13.98
N SER A 66 -5.27 1.75 -15.08
CA SER A 66 -3.97 1.28 -15.55
C SER A 66 -3.03 2.48 -15.83
N PRO A 67 -1.72 2.35 -15.55
CA PRO A 67 -0.75 3.41 -15.86
C PRO A 67 -0.77 3.78 -17.34
N THR A 68 -0.86 5.08 -17.65
CA THR A 68 -0.92 5.59 -19.02
C THR A 68 0.37 5.38 -19.81
N ALA A 69 1.50 5.23 -19.11
CA ALA A 69 2.81 4.93 -19.68
C ALA A 69 3.11 3.42 -19.75
N ALA A 70 2.12 2.55 -19.54
CA ALA A 70 2.31 1.11 -19.69
C ALA A 70 2.84 0.78 -21.11
N GLY A 71 3.98 0.11 -21.20
CA GLY A 71 4.64 -0.20 -22.47
C GLY A 71 5.48 0.93 -23.09
N ALA A 72 5.63 2.09 -22.43
CA ALA A 72 6.56 3.13 -22.85
C ALA A 72 8.02 2.66 -22.66
N SER A 73 8.93 3.12 -23.54
CA SER A 73 10.35 2.77 -23.45
C SER A 73 10.93 3.25 -22.12
N GLY A 74 11.42 2.31 -21.30
CA GLY A 74 11.96 2.59 -19.95
C GLY A 74 10.96 2.43 -18.80
N ALA A 75 9.68 2.18 -19.06
CA ALA A 75 8.70 1.90 -18.00
C ALA A 75 8.73 0.42 -17.57
N LYS A 76 8.74 0.17 -16.26
CA LYS A 76 8.53 -1.18 -15.71
C LYS A 76 7.06 -1.56 -15.80
N ASN A 77 6.79 -2.72 -16.38
CA ASN A 77 5.43 -3.26 -16.43
C ASN A 77 5.00 -3.76 -15.05
N LEU A 78 3.69 -3.67 -14.78
CA LEU A 78 3.12 -4.28 -13.60
C LEU A 78 3.22 -5.81 -13.69
N PRO A 79 3.47 -6.50 -12.56
CA PRO A 79 3.47 -7.95 -12.53
C PRO A 79 2.08 -8.50 -12.90
N ASP A 80 2.06 -9.66 -13.55
CA ASP A 80 0.82 -10.37 -13.83
C ASP A 80 0.22 -10.91 -12.53
N ILE A 81 -1.10 -10.74 -12.38
CA ILE A 81 -1.84 -11.23 -11.23
C ILE A 81 -3.14 -11.88 -11.67
N LYS A 82 -3.52 -12.96 -10.98
CA LYS A 82 -4.76 -13.67 -11.27
C LYS A 82 -5.78 -13.35 -10.19
N ILE A 83 -6.82 -12.63 -10.56
CA ILE A 83 -7.98 -12.36 -9.71
C ILE A 83 -9.18 -13.00 -10.37
N SER A 84 -9.80 -13.97 -9.70
CA SER A 84 -10.96 -14.67 -10.24
C SER A 84 -12.20 -13.75 -10.28
N PRO A 85 -13.17 -14.02 -11.16
CA PRO A 85 -14.43 -13.28 -11.18
C PRO A 85 -15.16 -13.32 -9.83
N GLU A 86 -15.14 -14.45 -9.14
CA GLU A 86 -15.78 -14.64 -7.83
C GLU A 86 -15.13 -13.75 -6.77
N GLN A 87 -13.81 -13.62 -6.80
CA GLN A 87 -13.06 -12.71 -5.91
C GLN A 87 -13.44 -11.25 -6.17
N LYS A 88 -13.58 -10.83 -7.43
CA LYS A 88 -14.04 -9.48 -7.78
C LYS A 88 -15.45 -9.20 -7.27
N ILE A 89 -16.36 -10.16 -7.46
CA ILE A 89 -17.74 -10.06 -6.97
C ILE A 89 -17.80 -9.98 -5.43
N ALA A 90 -16.96 -10.74 -4.73
CA ALA A 90 -16.90 -10.67 -3.27
C ALA A 90 -16.42 -9.29 -2.78
N LEU A 91 -15.39 -8.72 -3.43
CA LEU A 91 -14.85 -7.40 -3.09
C LEU A 91 -15.88 -6.27 -3.30
N LEU A 92 -16.79 -6.42 -4.26
CA LEU A 92 -17.90 -5.49 -4.46
C LEU A 92 -18.87 -5.43 -3.28
N ARG A 93 -19.05 -6.55 -2.56
CA ARG A 93 -20.06 -6.68 -1.50
C ARG A 93 -19.60 -6.11 -0.17
N VAL A 94 -18.30 -5.92 0.04
CA VAL A 94 -17.74 -5.46 1.32
C VAL A 94 -17.71 -3.93 1.47
N GLY A 95 -18.15 -3.17 0.45
CA GLY A 95 -18.21 -1.71 0.52
C GLY A 95 -16.83 -1.07 0.44
N GLY A 96 -16.43 -0.66 -0.76
CA GLY A 96 -15.17 0.01 -1.03
C GLY A 96 -15.14 0.49 -2.49
N ARG A 97 -14.17 1.33 -2.85
CA ARG A 97 -14.01 1.86 -4.23
C ARG A 97 -13.42 0.81 -5.20
N GLY A 98 -13.65 -0.48 -4.96
CA GLY A 98 -13.18 -1.60 -5.79
C GLY A 98 -14.30 -2.23 -6.59
N ALA A 99 -14.18 -2.12 -7.93
CA ALA A 99 -14.98 -2.65 -9.04
C ALA A 99 -16.36 -2.02 -9.36
N LEU A 100 -16.38 -0.72 -9.64
CA LEU A 100 -17.14 -0.29 -10.83
C LEU A 100 -16.35 -0.71 -12.08
N VAL A 101 -17.05 -1.40 -12.98
CA VAL A 101 -16.69 -1.88 -14.34
C VAL A 101 -16.00 -3.25 -14.40
#